data_AF-A0A3M6T744-F1
#
_entry.id   AF-A0A3M6T744-F1
#
_cell.length_a   1.000
_cell.length_b   1.000
_cell.length_c   1.000
_cell.angle_alpha   90.00
_cell.angle_beta   90.00
_cell.angle_gamma   90.00
#
_symmetry.space_group_name_H-M   'P 1'
#
loop_
_entity.id
_entity.type
_entity.pdbx_description
1 polymer ?
#
loop_
_entity_poly.entity_id
_entity_poly.type
_entity_poly.pdbx_seq_one_letter_code
_entity_poly.pdbx_strand_id
1 'polypeptide(L)'
;MVRYMQVGDFYLFRKNTKRRRQDTDKILMDLSFDDGAYRGIKDAFPKANIAPKGSKGIYQNCKPRQSLCLISLKYGTIANERIIFRTKLGEHVNLSLNCRGNLVLTTAPVRLQLSVSNDDDDDVGEVALVNMREPESEVRSPTYRAVCEGLILRLKPKEISIDKEPVKIEDKAGYLSWVPGNVTFDTGNTVGTAISNKLVGSLDLKPDNTKKKKVTIPGGTILQCRTVPIKIIIRGQKFNVNALVGAVAPPTDLLIGMDVMQKLGDKDLLVS
;
A
#
# COMPACT_ATOMS: atom_id res chain seq x y z
N MET A 1 20.21 20.41 3.26
CA MET A 1 19.00 21.24 3.53
C MET A 1 18.04 21.06 2.36
N VAL A 2 16.98 20.28 2.53
CA VAL A 2 16.10 19.87 1.41
C VAL A 2 15.35 21.09 0.87
N ARG A 3 15.51 21.33 -0.44
CA ARG A 3 15.17 22.58 -1.12
C ARG A 3 13.78 22.57 -1.78
N TYR A 4 12.89 21.64 -1.46
CA TYR A 4 11.62 21.46 -2.17
C TYR A 4 10.40 21.37 -1.23
N MET A 5 9.24 21.84 -1.69
CA MET A 5 7.94 21.85 -1.00
C MET A 5 6.87 21.27 -1.92
N GLN A 6 6.07 20.31 -1.45
CA GLN A 6 5.01 19.69 -2.27
C GLN A 6 3.79 20.60 -2.38
N VAL A 7 3.24 20.76 -3.60
CA VAL A 7 2.00 21.49 -3.90
C VAL A 7 1.20 20.71 -4.94
N GLY A 8 0.15 20.03 -4.49
CA GLY A 8 -0.65 19.13 -5.32
C GLY A 8 0.19 17.96 -5.85
N ASP A 9 0.21 17.79 -7.17
CA ASP A 9 1.00 16.74 -7.85
C ASP A 9 2.45 17.15 -8.14
N PHE A 10 2.89 18.34 -7.71
CA PHE A 10 4.19 18.92 -8.07
C PHE A 10 5.03 19.26 -6.83
N TYR A 11 6.34 19.39 -7.01
CA TYR A 11 7.26 19.92 -5.99
C TYR A 11 7.88 21.25 -6.42
N LEU A 12 7.96 22.20 -5.49
CA LEU A 12 8.40 23.58 -5.68
C LEU A 12 9.74 23.81 -5.00
N PHE A 13 10.74 24.29 -5.74
CA PHE A 13 12.05 24.65 -5.18
C PHE A 13 11.98 25.94 -4.36
N ARG A 14 12.48 25.91 -3.13
CA ARG A 14 12.34 26.97 -2.12
C ARG A 14 13.35 28.12 -2.26
N LYS A 15 14.39 27.98 -3.09
CA LYS A 15 15.31 29.11 -3.38
C LYS A 15 14.80 29.90 -4.57
N ASN A 16 14.69 31.22 -4.34
CA ASN A 16 14.14 32.27 -5.19
C ASN A 16 14.77 32.27 -6.60
N THR A 17 14.33 31.34 -7.44
CA THR A 17 14.72 31.23 -8.84
C THR A 17 13.43 31.04 -9.62
N LYS A 18 13.30 31.79 -10.71
CA LYS A 18 12.18 31.79 -11.66
C LYS A 18 12.04 30.44 -12.40
N ARG A 19 12.24 29.30 -11.74
CA ARG A 19 12.22 27.98 -12.35
C ARG A 19 10.79 27.44 -12.38
N ARG A 20 10.42 26.97 -13.58
CA ARG A 20 9.13 26.33 -13.90
C ARG A 20 8.91 25.08 -13.02
N ARG A 21 7.63 24.73 -12.81
CA ARG A 21 7.21 23.44 -12.21
C ARG A 21 8.00 22.30 -12.85
N GLN A 22 8.60 21.43 -12.04
CA GLN A 22 9.36 20.27 -12.52
C GLN A 22 8.57 18.99 -12.26
N ASP A 23 8.64 18.08 -13.23
CA ASP A 23 8.12 16.72 -13.14
C ASP A 23 8.91 15.92 -12.10
N THR A 24 8.28 14.96 -11.42
CA THR A 24 8.93 14.06 -10.46
C THR A 24 10.07 13.29 -11.11
N ASP A 25 9.92 12.87 -12.37
CA ASP A 25 10.99 12.20 -13.10
C ASP A 25 12.23 13.08 -13.22
N LYS A 26 12.03 14.38 -13.50
CA LYS A 26 13.11 15.36 -13.59
C LYS A 26 13.79 15.59 -12.23
N ILE A 27 13.01 15.64 -11.15
CA ILE A 27 13.56 15.78 -9.79
C ILE A 27 14.45 14.58 -9.47
N LEU A 28 13.98 13.36 -9.74
CA LEU A 28 14.74 12.15 -9.45
C LEU A 28 15.98 12.00 -10.33
N MET A 29 15.92 12.41 -11.60
CA MET A 29 17.09 12.45 -12.49
C MET A 29 18.14 13.48 -12.05
N ASP A 30 17.71 14.61 -11.47
CA ASP A 30 18.61 15.66 -10.98
C ASP A 30 19.24 15.31 -9.61
N LEU A 31 18.81 14.22 -8.95
CA LEU A 31 19.39 13.76 -7.68
C LEU A 31 20.64 12.91 -7.93
N SER A 32 21.74 13.27 -7.28
CA SER A 32 22.89 12.40 -7.09
C SER A 32 23.01 12.00 -5.62
N PHE A 33 23.61 10.83 -5.37
CA PHE A 33 24.19 10.60 -4.05
C PHE A 33 25.23 11.71 -3.80
N ASP A 34 25.37 12.16 -2.55
CA ASP A 34 26.29 13.20 -2.07
C ASP A 34 25.67 14.57 -1.75
N ASP A 35 24.40 14.83 -2.10
CA ASP A 35 23.77 16.15 -1.87
C ASP A 35 22.44 16.07 -1.08
N GLY A 36 22.48 15.36 0.06
CA GLY A 36 21.32 15.15 0.93
C GLY A 36 20.45 13.94 0.54
N ALA A 37 20.89 13.16 -0.45
CA ALA A 37 20.33 11.86 -0.82
C ALA A 37 21.34 10.73 -0.53
N TYR A 38 20.86 9.61 0.00
CA TYR A 38 21.69 8.51 0.51
C TYR A 38 21.12 7.15 0.15
N ARG A 39 21.99 6.15 0.00
CA ARG A 39 21.60 4.75 -0.29
C ARG A 39 20.99 4.08 0.93
N GLY A 40 21.42 4.46 2.14
CA GLY A 40 20.96 3.88 3.40
C GLY A 40 20.81 4.86 4.57
N ILE A 41 20.21 4.38 5.65
CA ILE A 41 20.06 5.12 6.90
C ILE A 41 21.42 5.31 7.56
N LYS A 42 22.26 4.27 7.61
CA LYS A 42 23.61 4.34 8.19
C LYS A 42 24.54 5.25 7.40
N ASP A 43 24.30 5.44 6.10
CA ASP A 43 25.03 6.42 5.30
C ASP A 43 24.64 7.85 5.72
N ALA A 44 23.33 8.11 5.82
CA ALA A 44 22.81 9.44 6.18
C ALA A 44 23.03 9.78 7.66
N PHE A 45 22.94 8.78 8.53
CA PHE A 45 23.00 8.86 9.99
C PHE A 45 23.85 7.71 10.55
N PRO A 46 25.20 7.80 10.52
CA PRO A 46 26.09 6.70 10.94
C PRO A 46 25.85 6.20 12.38
N LYS A 47 25.39 7.10 13.25
CA LYS A 47 25.11 6.83 14.67
C LYS A 47 23.67 6.40 14.96
N ALA A 48 22.84 6.25 13.93
CA ALA A 48 21.46 5.81 14.11
C ALA A 48 21.37 4.34 14.50
N ASN A 49 20.51 4.04 15.46
CA ASN A 49 20.07 2.69 15.78
C ASN A 49 18.79 2.42 15.00
N ILE A 50 18.83 1.36 14.20
CA ILE A 50 17.68 0.86 13.45
C ILE A 50 17.11 -0.29 14.26
N ALA A 51 15.82 -0.20 14.61
CA ALA A 51 15.19 -1.26 15.37
C ALA A 51 15.22 -2.59 14.59
N PRO A 52 15.35 -3.74 15.27
CA PRO A 52 15.33 -5.04 14.60
C PRO A 52 14.04 -5.26 13.81
N LYS A 53 14.09 -6.18 12.85
CA LYS A 53 12.97 -6.47 11.95
C LYS A 53 11.69 -6.75 12.73
N GLY A 54 10.63 -5.98 12.47
CA GLY A 54 9.33 -6.07 13.17
C GLY A 54 9.15 -5.08 14.32
N SER A 55 10.24 -4.46 14.81
CA SER A 55 10.19 -3.37 15.77
C SER A 55 10.07 -2.00 15.10
N LYS A 56 9.60 -1.00 15.85
CA LYS A 56 9.27 0.33 15.32
C LYS A 56 10.43 1.31 15.54
N GLY A 57 10.74 2.06 14.49
CA GLY A 57 11.49 3.31 14.58
C GLY A 57 12.99 3.21 14.31
N ILE A 58 13.56 4.38 14.11
CA ILE A 58 15.00 4.64 14.10
C ILE A 58 15.23 5.74 15.13
N TYR A 59 16.30 5.65 15.90
CA TYR A 59 16.66 6.68 16.84
C TYR A 59 18.18 6.89 16.92
N GLN A 60 18.60 8.03 17.44
CA GLN A 60 19.99 8.27 17.82
C GLN A 60 20.07 9.10 19.10
N ASN A 61 21.08 8.82 19.93
CA ASN A 61 21.26 9.46 21.25
C ASN A 61 22.22 10.66 21.19
N CYS A 62 22.48 11.17 19.98
CA CYS A 62 23.34 12.31 19.75
C CYS A 62 22.76 13.18 18.66
N LYS A 63 23.12 14.46 18.64
CA LYS A 63 22.59 15.41 17.67
C LYS A 63 22.95 14.97 16.24
N PRO A 64 21.96 14.83 15.34
CA PRO A 64 22.22 14.58 13.92
C PRO A 64 23.10 15.68 13.32
N ARG A 65 24.02 15.32 12.42
CA ARG A 65 24.72 16.30 11.58
C ARG A 65 23.76 17.04 10.63
N GLN A 66 22.78 16.31 10.13
CA GLN A 66 21.65 16.81 9.35
C GLN A 66 20.39 16.17 9.90
N SER A 67 19.30 16.90 10.04
CA SER A 67 18.03 16.32 10.52
C SER A 67 17.24 15.67 9.40
N LEU A 68 17.33 16.19 8.17
CA LEU A 68 16.46 15.82 7.06
C LEU A 68 17.27 15.36 5.84
N CYS A 69 16.95 14.19 5.31
CA CYS A 69 17.62 13.62 4.14
C CYS A 69 16.66 12.76 3.29
N LEU A 70 17.03 12.52 2.04
CA LEU A 70 16.38 11.58 1.14
C LEU A 70 17.09 10.22 1.24
N ILE A 71 16.32 9.15 1.39
CA ILE A 71 16.81 7.78 1.52
C ILE A 71 16.26 6.95 0.37
N SER A 72 17.15 6.35 -0.41
CA SER A 72 16.77 5.52 -1.56
C SER A 72 16.03 4.26 -1.12
N LEU A 73 14.94 3.97 -1.82
CA LEU A 73 14.03 2.87 -1.55
C LEU A 73 14.34 1.70 -2.50
N LYS A 74 14.47 0.50 -1.94
CA LYS A 74 14.51 -0.76 -2.71
C LYS A 74 13.12 -1.39 -2.81
N TYR A 75 12.34 -1.32 -1.73
CA TYR A 75 10.92 -1.68 -1.70
C TYR A 75 10.26 -1.03 -0.50
N GLY A 76 8.94 -0.80 -0.54
CA GLY A 76 8.22 -0.20 0.58
C GLY A 76 6.75 -0.58 0.66
N THR A 77 6.16 -0.41 1.84
CA THR A 77 4.75 -0.64 2.11
C THR A 77 4.26 0.38 3.12
N ILE A 78 3.10 0.98 2.88
CA ILE A 78 2.43 1.91 3.79
C ILE A 78 1.28 1.17 4.46
N ALA A 79 1.24 1.15 5.79
CA ALA A 79 0.14 0.57 6.56
C ALA A 79 0.03 1.25 7.92
N ASN A 80 -1.20 1.47 8.40
CA ASN A 80 -1.46 2.03 9.74
C ASN A 80 -0.68 3.33 10.02
N GLU A 81 -0.69 4.28 9.07
CA GLU A 81 0.04 5.56 9.15
C GLU A 81 1.57 5.41 9.26
N ARG A 82 2.11 4.27 8.83
CA ARG A 82 3.54 3.99 8.85
C ARG A 82 4.01 3.55 7.49
N ILE A 83 5.28 3.82 7.20
CA ILE A 83 5.99 3.22 6.08
C ILE A 83 6.99 2.19 6.60
N ILE A 84 6.94 1.00 6.03
CA ILE A 84 7.90 -0.08 6.22
C ILE A 84 8.61 -0.28 4.89
N PHE A 85 9.94 -0.11 4.86
CA PHE A 85 10.70 -0.19 3.61
C PHE A 85 12.08 -0.79 3.82
N ARG A 86 12.72 -1.20 2.72
CA ARG A 86 14.14 -1.55 2.70
C ARG A 86 14.92 -0.53 1.88
N THR A 87 16.06 -0.11 2.40
CA THR A 87 16.98 0.79 1.70
C THR A 87 17.74 0.06 0.60
N LYS A 88 18.44 0.79 -0.30
CA LYS A 88 19.35 0.17 -1.28
C LYS A 88 20.48 -0.62 -0.60
N LEU A 89 20.92 -0.19 0.59
CA LEU A 89 21.89 -0.95 1.42
C LEU A 89 21.27 -2.11 2.22
N GLY A 90 19.98 -2.37 2.05
CA GLY A 90 19.33 -3.54 2.60
C GLY A 90 18.81 -3.39 4.04
N GLU A 91 18.83 -2.19 4.62
CA GLU A 91 18.36 -1.93 5.98
C GLU A 91 16.83 -1.96 6.05
N HIS A 92 16.27 -2.61 7.08
CA HIS A 92 14.82 -2.64 7.30
C HIS A 92 14.37 -1.46 8.15
N VAL A 93 13.51 -0.61 7.59
CA VAL A 93 13.08 0.65 8.20
C VAL A 93 11.58 0.63 8.44
N ASN A 94 11.16 1.10 9.62
CA ASN A 94 9.75 1.22 10.00
C ASN A 94 9.50 2.56 10.69
N LEU A 95 8.93 3.54 9.97
CA LEU A 95 8.76 4.91 10.44
C LEU A 95 7.29 5.34 10.41
N SER A 96 6.93 6.27 11.30
CA SER A 96 5.65 7.00 11.15
C SER A 96 5.68 7.81 9.87
N LEU A 97 4.60 7.79 9.09
CA LEU A 97 4.45 8.52 7.85
C LEU A 97 3.60 9.77 8.12
N ASN A 98 4.20 10.96 8.10
CA ASN A 98 3.52 12.22 8.36
C ASN A 98 3.03 12.93 7.08
N CYS A 99 3.32 12.35 5.93
CA CYS A 99 2.91 12.91 4.65
C CYS A 99 1.42 12.65 4.41
N ARG A 100 0.57 13.66 4.65
CA ARG A 100 -0.89 13.55 4.42
C ARG A 100 -1.27 13.23 2.97
N GLY A 101 -0.47 13.66 1.99
CA GLY A 101 -0.71 13.38 0.57
C GLY A 101 -0.42 11.93 0.15
N ASN A 102 0.33 11.18 0.96
CA ASN A 102 0.63 9.76 0.76
C ASN A 102 0.02 8.89 1.88
N LEU A 103 -0.73 9.49 2.80
CA LEU A 103 -1.50 8.80 3.82
C LEU A 103 -2.72 8.21 3.12
N VAL A 104 -2.58 6.96 2.70
CA VAL A 104 -3.73 6.23 2.19
C VAL A 104 -4.60 5.91 3.40
N LEU A 105 -5.83 6.44 3.45
CA LEU A 105 -6.86 6.14 4.46
C LEU A 105 -7.41 4.72 4.26
N THR A 106 -6.52 3.75 4.15
CA THR A 106 -6.85 2.34 3.93
C THR A 106 -6.38 1.53 5.13
N THR A 107 -7.20 0.57 5.52
CA THR A 107 -6.89 -0.43 6.54
C THR A 107 -5.95 -1.53 6.01
N ALA A 108 -5.70 -1.57 4.70
CA ALA A 108 -4.84 -2.54 4.03
C ALA A 108 -3.43 -2.00 3.74
N PRO A 109 -2.36 -2.80 3.87
CA PRO A 109 -1.02 -2.36 3.49
C PRO A 109 -0.91 -2.03 1.98
N VAL A 110 -0.51 -0.80 1.64
CA VAL A 110 -0.25 -0.33 0.27
C VAL A 110 1.21 -0.56 -0.09
N ARG A 111 1.49 -1.48 -1.01
CA ARG A 111 2.85 -1.70 -1.53
C ARG A 111 3.22 -0.58 -2.50
N LEU A 112 4.41 -0.02 -2.36
CA LEU A 112 4.92 1.01 -3.26
C LEU A 112 5.34 0.36 -4.59
N GLN A 113 4.88 0.93 -5.71
CA GLN A 113 5.36 0.57 -7.04
C GLN A 113 6.61 1.38 -7.32
N LEU A 114 7.77 0.76 -7.14
CA LEU A 114 9.06 1.38 -7.42
C LEU A 114 9.56 0.92 -8.79
N SER A 115 10.17 1.83 -9.53
CA SER A 115 10.92 1.51 -10.75
C SER A 115 12.05 0.53 -10.42
N VAL A 116 12.17 -0.52 -11.22
CA VAL A 116 13.26 -1.50 -11.10
C VAL A 116 14.54 -0.83 -11.58
N SER A 117 15.33 -0.27 -10.66
CA SER A 117 16.74 0.03 -10.92
C SER A 117 17.56 -1.20 -10.56
N ASN A 118 18.52 -1.59 -11.40
CA ASN A 118 19.48 -2.62 -11.03
C ASN A 118 20.23 -2.20 -9.75
N ASP A 119 20.62 -3.19 -8.93
CA ASP A 119 21.25 -2.93 -7.62
C ASP A 119 22.60 -2.16 -7.73
N ASP A 120 23.17 -2.10 -8.93
CA ASP A 120 24.47 -1.49 -9.24
C ASP A 120 24.39 -0.11 -9.91
N ASP A 121 23.19 0.47 -10.09
CA ASP A 121 23.06 1.81 -10.68
C ASP A 121 23.35 2.92 -9.66
N ASP A 122 24.20 3.89 -10.05
CA ASP A 122 24.47 5.12 -9.32
C ASP A 122 23.26 6.08 -9.27
N ASP A 123 22.15 5.68 -9.89
CA ASP A 123 20.88 6.40 -9.83
C ASP A 123 20.27 6.38 -8.43
N VAL A 124 19.85 7.57 -7.97
CA VAL A 124 19.19 7.75 -6.67
C VAL A 124 17.83 7.05 -6.61
N GLY A 125 17.17 6.88 -7.75
CA GLY A 125 15.87 6.24 -7.86
C GLY A 125 14.82 6.94 -7.03
N GLU A 126 13.85 6.19 -6.52
CA GLU A 126 12.78 6.72 -5.67
C GLU A 126 13.20 6.78 -4.21
N VAL A 127 12.71 7.79 -3.49
CA VAL A 127 13.26 8.15 -2.17
C VAL A 127 12.19 8.45 -1.13
N ALA A 128 12.50 8.11 0.13
CA ALA A 128 11.77 8.58 1.30
C ALA A 128 12.49 9.78 1.93
N LEU A 129 11.74 10.82 2.26
CA LEU A 129 12.21 11.97 3.02
C LEU A 129 12.16 11.62 4.52
N VAL A 130 13.33 11.33 5.10
CA VAL A 130 13.48 10.93 6.49
C VAL A 130 13.97 12.11 7.33
N ASN A 131 13.27 12.37 8.44
CA ASN A 131 13.56 13.45 9.37
C ASN A 131 13.84 12.90 10.78
N MET A 132 15.03 13.15 11.31
CA MET A 132 15.36 12.99 12.72
C MET A 132 14.84 14.19 13.50
N ARG A 133 13.67 14.03 14.13
CA ARG A 133 13.03 15.11 14.88
C ARG A 133 13.83 15.51 16.10
N GLU A 134 13.78 16.81 16.39
CA GLU A 134 14.25 17.30 17.67
C GLU A 134 13.41 16.68 18.80
N PRO A 135 14.03 16.38 19.94
CA PRO A 135 13.31 15.89 21.11
C PRO A 135 12.39 16.99 21.64
N GLU A 136 11.23 16.59 22.14
CA GLU A 136 10.21 17.51 22.67
C GLU A 136 10.61 18.21 23.98
N SER A 137 11.77 17.89 24.54
CA SER A 137 12.26 18.48 25.79
C SER A 137 13.78 18.59 25.78
N GLU A 138 14.31 19.63 26.44
CA GLU A 138 15.75 19.83 26.68
C GLU A 138 16.26 18.84 27.74
N VAL A 139 16.25 17.56 27.41
CA VAL A 139 16.82 16.52 28.25
C VAL A 139 18.34 16.52 28.06
N ARG A 140 19.09 16.36 29.15
CA ARG A 140 20.57 16.29 29.15
C ARG A 140 21.14 15.24 28.17
N SER A 141 20.36 14.20 27.89
CA SER A 141 20.67 13.12 26.93
C SER A 141 19.52 12.94 25.94
N PRO A 142 19.43 13.80 24.91
CA PRO A 142 18.31 13.79 23.98
C PRO A 142 18.33 12.55 23.06
N THR A 143 17.16 11.94 22.88
CA THR A 143 16.95 10.88 21.88
C THR A 143 16.17 11.43 20.70
N TYR A 144 16.83 11.51 19.55
CA TYR A 144 16.23 11.95 18.29
C TYR A 144 15.56 10.77 17.61
N ARG A 145 14.28 10.89 17.26
CA ARG A 145 13.51 9.83 16.60
C ARG A 145 13.25 10.20 15.15
N ALA A 146 13.39 9.22 14.26
CA ALA A 146 13.11 9.41 12.85
C ALA A 146 11.60 9.29 12.56
N VAL A 147 11.15 10.08 11.60
CA VAL A 147 9.86 9.96 10.91
C VAL A 147 10.06 10.08 9.41
N CYS A 148 9.08 9.64 8.63
CA CYS A 148 9.02 9.90 7.20
C CYS A 148 8.09 11.09 6.94
N GLU A 149 8.63 12.21 6.44
CA GLU A 149 7.86 13.43 6.15
C GLU A 149 7.31 13.45 4.72
N GLY A 150 7.78 12.56 3.84
CA GLY A 150 7.39 12.54 2.44
C GLY A 150 7.96 11.37 1.66
N LEU A 151 7.36 11.07 0.52
CA LEU A 151 7.85 10.12 -0.48
C LEU A 151 7.92 10.84 -1.81
N ILE A 152 8.99 10.62 -2.57
CA ILE A 152 9.13 11.09 -3.95
C ILE A 152 9.18 9.83 -4.80
N LEU A 153 8.05 9.51 -5.42
CA LEU A 153 7.81 8.28 -6.17
C LEU A 153 7.47 8.63 -7.61
N ARG A 154 8.02 7.90 -8.59
CA ARG A 154 7.65 8.11 -10.01
C ARG A 154 6.19 7.74 -10.23
N LEU A 155 5.79 6.62 -9.63
CA LEU A 155 4.41 6.18 -9.61
C LEU A 155 3.80 6.54 -8.25
N LYS A 156 2.75 7.35 -8.27
CA LYS A 156 1.94 7.54 -7.07
C LYS A 156 1.39 6.19 -6.63
N PRO A 157 1.36 5.89 -5.31
CA PRO A 157 0.69 4.70 -4.82
C PRO A 157 -0.73 4.74 -5.37
N LYS A 158 -1.09 3.78 -6.22
CA LYS A 158 -2.47 3.69 -6.69
C LYS A 158 -3.32 3.54 -5.44
N GLU A 159 -4.13 4.55 -5.18
CA GLU A 159 -5.18 4.50 -4.16
C GLU A 159 -6.07 3.32 -4.58
N ILE A 160 -5.87 2.16 -3.95
CA ILE A 160 -6.78 1.05 -4.13
C ILE A 160 -8.01 1.47 -3.34
N SER A 161 -8.94 2.15 -4.00
CA SER A 161 -10.31 2.26 -3.51
C SER A 161 -10.90 0.85 -3.58
N ILE A 162 -10.61 0.08 -2.54
CA ILE A 162 -11.23 -1.20 -2.19
C ILE A 162 -12.77 -1.07 -2.28
N ASP A 163 -13.32 0.14 -2.06
CA ASP A 163 -14.74 0.42 -2.14
C ASP A 163 -15.28 0.71 -3.57
N LYS A 164 -14.42 0.82 -4.60
CA LYS A 164 -14.83 1.20 -5.98
C LYS A 164 -14.09 0.46 -7.10
N GLU A 165 -13.43 -0.67 -6.81
CA GLU A 165 -12.77 -1.44 -7.87
C GLU A 165 -13.84 -2.09 -8.78
N PRO A 166 -13.77 -1.88 -10.11
CA PRO A 166 -14.81 -2.35 -11.01
C PRO A 166 -14.67 -3.87 -11.23
N VAL A 167 -15.71 -4.62 -10.85
CA VAL A 167 -15.75 -6.09 -10.94
C VAL A 167 -16.72 -6.52 -12.03
N LYS A 168 -16.26 -7.37 -12.95
CA LYS A 168 -17.16 -8.11 -13.85
C LYS A 168 -17.43 -9.49 -13.32
N ILE A 169 -18.61 -10.02 -13.59
CA ILE A 169 -19.02 -11.36 -13.23
C ILE A 169 -19.65 -12.04 -14.45
N GLU A 170 -19.39 -13.34 -14.58
CA GLU A 170 -19.96 -14.18 -15.63
C GLU A 170 -21.33 -14.71 -15.16
N ASP A 171 -22.35 -14.55 -16.00
CA ASP A 171 -23.66 -15.17 -15.77
C ASP A 171 -23.69 -16.64 -16.24
N LYS A 172 -24.84 -17.31 -16.06
CA LYS A 172 -25.01 -18.70 -16.51
C LYS A 172 -24.87 -18.91 -18.03
N ALA A 173 -25.13 -17.89 -18.84
CA ALA A 173 -24.98 -17.96 -20.30
C ALA A 173 -23.52 -17.77 -20.74
N GLY A 174 -22.61 -17.45 -19.82
CA GLY A 174 -21.21 -17.16 -20.10
C GLY A 174 -20.96 -15.70 -20.47
N TYR A 175 -21.95 -14.81 -20.31
CA TYR A 175 -21.79 -13.40 -20.61
C TYR A 175 -21.17 -12.66 -19.43
N LEU A 176 -20.14 -11.87 -19.73
CA LEU A 176 -19.42 -11.07 -18.74
C LEU A 176 -20.01 -9.66 -18.67
N SER A 177 -20.60 -9.31 -17.54
CA SER A 177 -21.15 -7.98 -17.28
C SER A 177 -20.56 -7.37 -16.01
N TRP A 178 -20.70 -6.07 -15.83
CA TRP A 178 -20.42 -5.44 -14.54
C TRP A 178 -21.38 -5.98 -13.50
N VAL A 179 -20.90 -6.18 -12.27
CA VAL A 179 -21.76 -6.68 -11.18
C VAL A 179 -22.98 -5.75 -11.01
N PRO A 180 -24.22 -6.24 -11.20
CA PRO A 180 -25.43 -5.43 -11.13
C PRO A 180 -25.88 -5.15 -9.68
N GLY A 181 -24.96 -4.73 -8.82
CA GLY A 181 -25.18 -4.51 -7.39
C GLY A 181 -23.95 -3.95 -6.69
N ASN A 182 -23.98 -3.89 -5.35
CA ASN A 182 -22.87 -3.34 -4.57
C ASN A 182 -21.77 -4.38 -4.37
N VAL A 183 -20.55 -4.01 -4.74
CA VAL A 183 -19.35 -4.80 -4.45
C VAL A 183 -18.67 -4.23 -3.22
N THR A 184 -18.29 -5.10 -2.30
CA THR A 184 -17.50 -4.74 -1.11
C THR A 184 -16.27 -5.61 -1.08
N PHE A 185 -15.12 -5.02 -0.81
CA PHE A 185 -13.89 -5.76 -0.60
C PHE A 185 -13.58 -5.73 0.90
N ASP A 186 -13.51 -6.91 1.51
CA ASP A 186 -13.41 -7.05 2.97
C ASP A 186 -12.15 -7.82 3.34
N THR A 187 -11.13 -7.09 3.79
CA THR A 187 -9.83 -7.65 4.20
C THR A 187 -9.90 -8.44 5.51
N GLY A 188 -10.94 -8.21 6.32
CA GLY A 188 -11.24 -9.01 7.50
C GLY A 188 -11.86 -10.36 7.16
N ASN A 189 -12.41 -10.51 5.95
CA ASN A 189 -13.01 -11.75 5.51
C ASN A 189 -11.97 -12.76 4.98
N THR A 190 -11.52 -13.63 5.88
CA THR A 190 -10.61 -14.74 5.58
C THR A 190 -11.33 -16.01 5.15
N VAL A 191 -12.67 -16.06 5.23
CA VAL A 191 -13.47 -17.26 4.94
C VAL A 191 -13.62 -17.49 3.43
N GLY A 192 -13.66 -16.40 2.66
CA GLY A 192 -13.70 -16.40 1.19
C GLY A 192 -14.85 -15.56 0.62
N THR A 193 -14.83 -15.39 -0.70
CA THR A 193 -15.80 -14.56 -1.44
C THR A 193 -17.25 -14.99 -1.16
N ALA A 194 -18.16 -14.03 -1.01
CA ALA A 194 -19.58 -14.27 -0.72
C ALA A 194 -20.49 -13.48 -1.67
N ILE A 195 -21.70 -14.00 -1.90
CA ILE A 195 -22.64 -13.47 -2.90
C ILE A 195 -24.07 -13.47 -2.35
N SER A 196 -24.82 -12.39 -2.59
CA SER A 196 -26.21 -12.26 -2.15
C SER A 196 -27.13 -13.20 -2.92
N ASN A 197 -28.20 -13.66 -2.27
CA ASN A 197 -29.25 -14.44 -2.96
C ASN A 197 -29.87 -13.65 -4.13
N LYS A 198 -29.96 -12.33 -3.98
CA LYS A 198 -30.44 -11.41 -5.02
C LYS A 198 -29.54 -11.46 -6.26
N LEU A 199 -28.22 -11.33 -6.08
CA LEU A 199 -27.27 -11.35 -7.18
C LEU A 199 -27.21 -12.73 -7.86
N VAL A 200 -27.27 -13.83 -7.09
CA VAL A 200 -27.39 -15.20 -7.63
C VAL A 200 -28.60 -15.33 -8.55
N GLY A 201 -29.77 -14.85 -8.12
CA GLY A 201 -30.98 -14.89 -8.94
C GLY A 201 -30.87 -14.03 -10.21
N SER A 202 -30.30 -12.83 -10.10
CA SER A 202 -30.13 -11.94 -11.26
C SER A 202 -29.19 -12.47 -12.35
N LEU A 203 -28.26 -13.36 -11.97
CA LEU A 203 -27.29 -13.99 -12.88
C LEU A 203 -27.71 -15.41 -13.31
N ASP A 204 -28.90 -15.87 -12.88
CA ASP A 204 -29.44 -17.23 -13.08
C ASP A 204 -28.44 -18.34 -12.67
N LEU A 205 -27.64 -18.07 -11.63
CA LEU A 205 -26.62 -19.01 -11.17
C LEU A 205 -27.27 -20.12 -10.33
N LYS A 206 -26.72 -21.34 -10.42
CA LYS A 206 -27.21 -22.51 -9.67
C LYS A 206 -26.26 -22.87 -8.53
N PRO A 207 -26.62 -22.60 -7.27
CA PRO A 207 -25.84 -23.06 -6.13
C PRO A 207 -25.78 -24.59 -6.06
N ASP A 208 -24.66 -25.10 -5.57
CA ASP A 208 -24.54 -26.51 -5.20
C ASP A 208 -25.43 -26.78 -3.98
N ASN A 209 -26.43 -27.64 -4.18
CA ASN A 209 -27.39 -28.02 -3.14
C ASN A 209 -26.95 -29.26 -2.33
N THR A 210 -25.87 -29.92 -2.74
CA THR A 210 -25.41 -31.19 -2.14
C THR A 210 -24.55 -30.98 -0.90
N LYS A 211 -23.88 -29.82 -0.78
CA LYS A 211 -22.95 -29.51 0.31
C LYS A 211 -23.25 -28.13 0.90
N LYS A 212 -23.21 -28.05 2.23
CA LYS A 212 -23.27 -26.79 2.97
C LYS A 212 -21.97 -26.58 3.74
N LYS A 213 -21.43 -25.37 3.67
CA LYS A 213 -20.25 -24.95 4.43
C LYS A 213 -20.68 -24.18 5.67
N LYS A 214 -20.17 -24.58 6.83
CA LYS A 214 -20.35 -23.82 8.08
C LYS A 214 -19.41 -22.63 8.08
N VAL A 215 -19.95 -21.45 8.35
CA VAL A 215 -19.23 -20.18 8.39
C VAL A 215 -19.60 -19.47 9.67
N THR A 216 -18.60 -19.04 10.43
CA THR A 216 -18.82 -18.19 11.61
C THR A 216 -18.91 -16.75 11.15
N ILE A 217 -20.04 -16.09 11.41
CA ILE A 217 -20.24 -14.67 11.11
C ILE A 217 -19.93 -13.81 12.35
N PRO A 218 -19.76 -12.49 12.21
CA PRO A 218 -19.58 -11.59 13.34
C PRO A 218 -20.67 -11.79 14.41
N GLY A 219 -20.26 -11.87 15.69
CA GLY A 219 -21.14 -12.24 16.80
C GLY A 219 -21.16 -13.73 17.15
N GLY A 220 -20.33 -14.56 16.49
CA GLY A 220 -20.13 -15.97 16.85
C GLY A 220 -21.24 -16.92 16.35
N THR A 221 -22.23 -16.40 15.63
CA THR A 221 -23.28 -17.20 15.02
C THR A 221 -22.72 -18.06 13.88
N ILE A 222 -23.17 -19.31 13.79
CA ILE A 222 -22.77 -20.24 12.73
C ILE A 222 -23.85 -20.23 11.64
N LEU A 223 -23.48 -19.77 10.45
CA LEU A 223 -24.30 -19.80 9.25
C LEU A 223 -23.95 -21.02 8.41
N GLN A 224 -24.96 -21.75 7.92
CA GLN A 224 -24.76 -22.81 6.94
C GLN A 224 -25.04 -22.28 5.53
N CYS A 225 -23.98 -22.10 4.75
CA CYS A 225 -24.06 -21.52 3.42
C CYS A 225 -23.96 -22.60 2.35
N ARG A 226 -24.73 -22.45 1.28
CA ARG A 226 -24.44 -23.14 0.02
C ARG A 226 -23.29 -22.41 -0.69
N THR A 227 -22.66 -23.07 -1.65
CA THR A 227 -21.65 -22.45 -2.50
C THR A 227 -22.10 -22.41 -3.95
N VAL A 228 -21.67 -21.39 -4.68
CA VAL A 228 -21.88 -21.29 -6.12
C VAL A 228 -20.55 -20.95 -6.80
N PRO A 229 -20.11 -21.73 -7.82
CA PRO A 229 -18.94 -21.37 -8.59
C PRO A 229 -19.26 -20.12 -9.41
N ILE A 230 -18.42 -19.10 -9.28
CA ILE A 230 -18.50 -17.87 -10.07
C ILE A 230 -17.15 -17.58 -10.72
N LYS A 231 -17.22 -16.93 -11.88
CA LYS A 231 -16.05 -16.32 -12.51
C LYS A 231 -16.16 -14.83 -12.40
N ILE A 232 -15.13 -14.21 -11.84
CA ILE A 232 -15.04 -12.75 -11.72
C ILE A 232 -13.80 -12.26 -12.42
N ILE A 233 -13.88 -11.04 -12.96
CA ILE A 233 -12.76 -10.34 -13.56
C ILE A 233 -12.54 -9.05 -12.80
N ILE A 234 -11.32 -8.90 -12.28
CA ILE A 234 -10.84 -7.72 -11.58
C ILE A 234 -9.51 -7.35 -12.24
N ARG A 235 -9.37 -6.11 -12.72
CA ARG A 235 -8.17 -5.63 -13.45
C ARG A 235 -7.78 -6.50 -14.66
N GLY A 236 -8.78 -7.04 -15.38
CA GLY A 236 -8.54 -7.95 -16.51
C GLY A 236 -8.09 -9.36 -16.11
N GLN A 237 -7.84 -9.63 -14.83
CA GLN A 237 -7.47 -10.94 -14.31
C GLN A 237 -8.71 -11.76 -13.99
N LYS A 238 -8.72 -13.02 -14.43
CA LYS A 238 -9.82 -13.96 -14.20
C LYS A 238 -9.60 -14.73 -12.89
N PHE A 239 -10.65 -14.79 -12.07
CA PHE A 239 -10.69 -15.59 -10.84
C PHE A 239 -11.89 -16.51 -10.88
N ASN A 240 -11.64 -17.79 -10.64
CA ASN A 240 -12.68 -18.80 -10.42
C ASN A 240 -12.77 -19.03 -8.91
N VAL A 241 -13.92 -18.75 -8.31
CA VAL A 241 -14.14 -18.89 -6.87
C VAL A 241 -15.45 -19.59 -6.56
N ASN A 242 -15.49 -20.32 -5.45
CA ASN A 242 -16.71 -20.92 -4.92
C ASN A 242 -17.30 -19.98 -3.89
N ALA A 243 -18.18 -19.07 -4.33
CA ALA A 243 -18.73 -18.03 -3.49
C ALA A 243 -19.78 -18.57 -2.50
N LEU A 244 -19.76 -18.06 -1.28
CA LEU A 244 -20.73 -18.39 -0.23
C LEU A 244 -22.05 -17.65 -0.46
N VAL A 245 -23.12 -18.40 -0.67
CA VAL A 245 -24.44 -17.83 -0.95
C VAL A 245 -25.10 -17.36 0.34
N GLY A 246 -25.51 -16.09 0.37
CA GLY A 246 -26.23 -15.47 1.48
C GLY A 246 -25.36 -15.03 2.66
N ALA A 247 -24.03 -15.20 2.58
CA ALA A 247 -23.09 -14.78 3.61
C ALA A 247 -22.60 -13.33 3.43
N VAL A 248 -23.51 -12.43 3.05
CA VAL A 248 -23.24 -11.00 2.86
C VAL A 248 -24.20 -10.17 3.69
N ALA A 249 -23.72 -9.09 4.29
CA ALA A 249 -24.55 -8.13 5.01
C ALA A 249 -25.10 -7.07 4.04
N PRO A 250 -26.36 -6.61 4.18
CA PRO A 250 -26.84 -5.45 3.42
C PRO A 250 -25.94 -4.22 3.67
N PRO A 251 -25.64 -3.40 2.64
CA PRO A 251 -26.20 -3.43 1.29
C PRO A 251 -25.36 -4.22 0.27
N THR A 252 -24.40 -5.05 0.70
CA THR A 252 -23.46 -5.76 -0.18
C THR A 252 -24.13 -6.88 -0.97
N ASP A 253 -23.89 -6.90 -2.28
CA ASP A 253 -24.33 -7.97 -3.19
C ASP A 253 -23.21 -8.96 -3.50
N LEU A 254 -21.97 -8.48 -3.62
CA LEU A 254 -20.77 -9.30 -3.82
C LEU A 254 -19.70 -8.85 -2.84
N LEU A 255 -19.24 -9.76 -1.97
CA LEU A 255 -18.15 -9.51 -1.05
C LEU A 255 -16.90 -10.25 -1.53
N ILE A 256 -15.86 -9.51 -1.87
CA ILE A 256 -14.56 -10.04 -2.27
C ILE A 256 -13.70 -10.23 -1.02
N GLY A 257 -13.32 -11.49 -0.74
CA GLY A 257 -12.50 -11.86 0.41
C GLY A 257 -11.01 -11.98 0.07
N MET A 258 -10.23 -12.38 1.09
CA MET A 258 -8.79 -12.56 0.95
C MET A 258 -8.38 -13.64 -0.06
N ASP A 259 -9.27 -14.59 -0.36
CA ASP A 259 -9.09 -15.64 -1.37
C ASP A 259 -8.85 -15.10 -2.80
N VAL A 260 -9.38 -13.93 -3.09
CA VAL A 260 -9.19 -13.20 -4.35
C VAL A 260 -8.17 -12.08 -4.17
N MET A 261 -8.27 -11.30 -3.10
CA MET A 261 -7.40 -10.13 -2.88
C MET A 261 -5.92 -10.51 -2.74
N GLN A 262 -5.61 -11.63 -2.10
CA GLN A 262 -4.23 -12.10 -1.99
C GLN A 262 -3.67 -12.44 -3.37
N LYS A 263 -4.44 -13.14 -4.21
CA LYS A 263 -4.02 -13.49 -5.57
C LYS A 263 -3.88 -12.29 -6.49
N LEU A 264 -4.73 -11.28 -6.33
CA LEU A 264 -4.57 -9.98 -6.99
C LEU A 264 -3.23 -9.35 -6.62
N GLY A 265 -2.91 -9.33 -5.32
CA GLY A 265 -1.65 -8.79 -4.81
C GLY A 265 -0.41 -9.60 -5.20
N ASP A 266 -0.54 -10.91 -5.42
CA ASP A 266 0.57 -11.80 -5.80
C ASP A 266 0.84 -11.82 -7.31
N LYS A 267 -0.18 -11.68 -8.16
CA LYS A 267 0.00 -11.66 -9.63
C LYS A 267 0.50 -10.32 -10.16
N ASP A 268 0.20 -9.23 -9.47
CA ASP A 268 0.82 -7.94 -9.72
C ASP A 268 2.35 -7.97 -9.44
N LEU A 269 2.90 -9.08 -8.93
CA LEU A 269 4.36 -9.34 -8.74
C LEU A 269 5.01 -10.14 -9.89
N LEU A 270 4.23 -10.82 -10.74
CA LEU A 270 4.75 -11.78 -11.75
C LEU A 270 4.77 -11.22 -13.18
N VAL A 271 4.18 -10.04 -13.40
CA VAL A 271 4.18 -9.34 -14.70
C VAL A 271 5.05 -8.06 -14.63
N SER A 272 5.86 -7.92 -13.59
CA SER A 272 6.75 -6.78 -13.34
C SER A 272 8.19 -7.24 -13.17
#